data_AF-A0A947C0L5-F1
#
_entry.id   AF-A0A947C0L5-F1
#
_cell.length_a   1.000
_cell.length_b   1.000
_cell.length_c   1.000
_cell.angle_alpha   90.00
_cell.angle_beta   90.00
_cell.angle_gamma   90.00
#
_symmetry.space_group_name_H-M   'P 1'
#
loop_
_entity.id
_entity.type
_entity.pdbx_description
1 polymer ?
#
loop_
_entity_poly.entity_id
_entity_poly.type
_entity_poly.pdbx_seq_one_letter_code
_entity_poly.pdbx_strand_id
1 'polypeptide(L)'
;MQDIRQQVVVPERAICYSGFREGQSPATQTFPSYEEIKEDLLILQPHWRYLRLYDCDQHAETVIEVIKNEGLDFQLMLGAYIEAEMNNFGCPWGGGHYTEDEIAANIERNEAKIAKLI
;
A
#
# COMPACT_ATOMS: atom_id res chain seq x y z
N MET A 1 -10.31 -18.54 -13.70
CA MET A 1 -10.80 -17.94 -12.45
C MET A 1 -10.41 -18.88 -11.33
N GLN A 2 -9.30 -18.61 -10.62
CA GLN A 2 -8.89 -19.44 -9.49
C GLN A 2 -9.91 -19.25 -8.36
N ASP A 3 -10.35 -20.36 -7.78
CA ASP A 3 -11.32 -20.38 -6.70
C ASP A 3 -10.67 -19.75 -5.44
N ILE A 4 -11.09 -18.53 -5.09
CA ILE A 4 -10.55 -17.71 -3.99
C ILE A 4 -11.03 -18.26 -2.62
N ARG A 5 -11.73 -19.40 -2.61
CA ARG A 5 -12.29 -19.99 -1.40
C ARG A 5 -11.19 -20.67 -0.59
N GLN A 6 -10.79 -19.94 0.45
CA GLN A 6 -9.98 -20.36 1.60
C GLN A 6 -8.51 -20.68 1.29
N GLN A 7 -7.73 -19.63 0.99
CA GLN A 7 -6.33 -19.67 1.39
C GLN A 7 -6.29 -19.79 2.91
N VAL A 8 -5.88 -20.96 3.41
CA VAL A 8 -5.58 -21.15 4.83
C VAL A 8 -4.31 -20.35 5.11
N VAL A 9 -4.48 -19.14 5.66
CA VAL A 9 -3.36 -18.33 6.15
C VAL A 9 -2.86 -18.99 7.42
N VAL A 10 -1.63 -19.49 7.38
CA VAL A 10 -0.98 -20.07 8.56
C VAL A 10 -0.45 -18.92 9.43
N PRO A 11 -0.67 -18.91 10.75
CA PRO A 11 -0.10 -17.89 11.60
C PRO A 11 1.43 -17.88 11.52
N GLU A 12 2.00 -16.77 11.03
CA GLU A 12 3.44 -16.58 10.89
C GLU A 12 3.78 -15.09 11.11
N ARG A 13 5.07 -14.75 11.11
CA ARG A 13 5.52 -13.39 11.41
C ARG A 13 5.10 -12.43 10.30
N ALA A 14 4.46 -11.32 10.71
CA ALA A 14 3.99 -10.26 9.83
C ALA A 14 4.54 -8.89 10.25
N ILE A 15 4.85 -8.04 9.27
CA ILE A 15 5.31 -6.66 9.50
C ILE A 15 4.60 -5.69 8.54
N CYS A 16 4.37 -4.46 8.99
CA CYS A 16 3.97 -3.37 8.09
C CYS A 16 5.23 -2.76 7.47
N TYR A 17 5.31 -2.76 6.14
CA TYR A 17 6.52 -2.37 5.41
C TYR A 17 6.31 -1.09 4.59
N SER A 18 7.34 -0.25 4.57
CA SER A 18 7.44 0.98 3.79
C SER A 18 8.93 1.23 3.53
N GLY A 19 9.36 1.21 2.27
CA GLY A 19 10.77 1.38 1.88
C GLY A 19 11.22 2.82 1.68
N PHE A 20 10.36 3.81 1.95
CA PHE A 20 10.69 5.24 1.78
C PHE A 20 11.87 5.65 2.67
N ARG A 21 12.90 6.21 2.04
CA ARG A 21 14.09 6.79 2.69
C ARG A 21 13.94 8.31 2.87
N GLU A 22 14.96 8.94 3.45
CA GLU A 22 14.98 10.39 3.63
C GLU A 22 14.77 11.13 2.31
N GLY A 23 13.81 12.07 2.29
CA GLY A 23 13.42 12.83 1.09
C GLY A 23 12.46 12.11 0.13
N GLN A 24 12.14 10.84 0.38
CA GLN A 24 11.19 10.06 -0.39
C GLN A 24 9.83 10.03 0.33
N SER A 25 8.73 10.17 -0.40
CA SER A 25 7.38 10.01 0.15
C SER A 25 6.34 9.89 -0.96
N PRO A 26 5.16 9.30 -0.68
CA PRO A 26 4.04 9.33 -1.61
C PRO A 26 3.62 10.76 -1.96
N ALA A 27 3.67 11.68 -0.98
CA ALA A 27 3.27 13.08 -1.16
C ALA A 27 4.19 13.85 -2.12
N THR A 28 5.49 13.54 -2.11
CA THR A 28 6.47 14.14 -3.02
C THR A 28 6.59 13.40 -4.36
N GLN A 29 5.87 12.26 -4.51
CA GLN A 29 6.00 11.34 -5.64
C GLN A 29 7.44 10.87 -5.90
N THR A 30 8.27 10.89 -4.87
CA THR A 30 9.62 10.35 -4.91
C THR A 30 9.58 8.98 -4.25
N PHE A 31 9.67 7.93 -5.06
CA PHE A 31 9.57 6.53 -4.62
C PHE A 31 10.96 5.89 -4.47
N PRO A 32 11.10 4.88 -3.60
CA PRO A 32 12.30 4.06 -3.55
C PRO A 32 12.57 3.37 -4.89
N SER A 33 13.84 3.20 -5.22
CA SER A 33 14.27 2.45 -6.39
C SER A 33 14.14 0.94 -6.18
N TYR A 34 14.17 0.18 -7.27
CA TYR A 34 14.18 -1.29 -7.25
C TYR A 34 15.27 -1.85 -6.32
N GLU A 35 16.50 -1.33 -6.41
CA GLU A 35 17.63 -1.80 -5.60
C GLU A 35 17.47 -1.47 -4.10
N GLU A 36 16.89 -0.33 -3.76
CA GLU A 36 16.60 0.03 -2.36
C GLU A 36 15.55 -0.92 -1.77
N ILE A 37 14.48 -1.21 -2.51
CA ILE A 37 13.46 -2.18 -2.09
C ILE A 37 14.04 -3.59 -1.99
N LYS A 38 14.89 -3.99 -2.94
CA LYS A 38 15.57 -5.29 -2.92
C LYS A 38 16.44 -5.44 -1.68
N GLU A 39 17.22 -4.43 -1.34
CA GLU A 39 18.05 -4.41 -0.12
C GLU A 39 17.18 -4.67 1.12
N ASP A 40 16.08 -3.94 1.26
CA ASP A 40 15.17 -4.08 2.39
C ASP A 40 14.56 -5.49 2.45
N LEU A 41 14.02 -5.99 1.33
CA LEU A 41 13.33 -7.26 1.28
C LEU A 41 14.27 -8.44 1.57
N LEU A 42 15.54 -8.36 1.18
CA LEU A 42 16.57 -9.34 1.54
C LEU A 42 16.88 -9.34 3.04
N ILE A 43 16.83 -8.18 3.70
CA ILE A 43 16.98 -8.08 5.16
C ILE A 43 15.76 -8.67 5.88
N LEU A 44 14.56 -8.50 5.30
CA LEU A 44 13.31 -8.94 5.92
C LEU A 44 13.02 -10.44 5.73
N GLN A 45 13.40 -11.03 4.60
CA GLN A 45 13.05 -12.40 4.21
C GLN A 45 13.38 -13.47 5.28
N PRO A 46 14.52 -13.41 6.01
CA PRO A 46 14.81 -14.41 7.04
C PRO A 46 13.91 -14.34 8.28
N HIS A 47 13.10 -13.28 8.41
CA HIS A 47 12.39 -12.95 9.65
C HIS A 47 10.88 -12.84 9.49
N TRP A 48 10.37 -12.58 8.29
CA TRP A 48 8.97 -12.24 8.05
C TRP A 48 8.41 -13.03 6.85
N ARG A 49 7.20 -13.58 7.02
CA ARG A 49 6.44 -14.21 5.94
C ARG A 49 5.51 -13.22 5.25
N TYR A 50 4.88 -12.38 6.06
CA TYR A 50 3.79 -11.51 5.64
C TYR A 50 4.22 -10.05 5.65
N LEU A 51 3.98 -9.35 4.55
CA LEU A 51 4.14 -7.90 4.48
C LEU A 51 2.77 -7.24 4.30
N ARG A 52 2.49 -6.21 5.10
CA ARG A 52 1.38 -5.31 4.87
C ARG A 52 1.88 -4.03 4.22
N LEU A 53 1.32 -3.71 3.06
CA LEU A 53 1.50 -2.43 2.37
C LEU A 53 0.29 -1.53 2.62
N TYR A 54 0.51 -0.22 2.58
CA TYR A 54 -0.53 0.75 2.94
C TYR A 54 -1.35 1.27 1.77
N ASP A 55 -0.78 1.26 0.56
CA ASP A 55 -1.43 1.75 -0.65
C ASP A 55 -1.10 0.85 -1.85
N CYS A 56 -1.75 1.10 -2.99
CA CYS A 56 -1.57 0.41 -4.27
C CYS A 56 -0.91 1.33 -5.31
N ASP A 57 0.14 2.03 -4.88
CA ASP A 57 0.89 3.01 -5.65
C ASP A 57 2.16 2.41 -6.30
N GLN A 58 2.99 3.27 -6.87
CA GLN A 58 4.26 2.87 -7.50
C GLN A 58 5.18 2.10 -6.54
N HIS A 59 5.20 2.44 -5.24
CA HIS A 59 5.98 1.71 -4.26
C HIS A 59 5.47 0.27 -4.11
N ALA A 60 4.15 0.07 -4.01
CA ALA A 60 3.58 -1.28 -3.96
C ALA A 60 3.86 -2.09 -5.23
N GLU A 61 3.75 -1.45 -6.41
CA GLU A 61 4.09 -2.07 -7.70
C GLU A 61 5.56 -2.54 -7.73
N THR A 62 6.50 -1.69 -7.32
CA THR A 62 7.93 -2.03 -7.27
C THR A 62 8.22 -3.13 -6.24
N VAL A 63 7.56 -3.14 -5.07
CA VAL A 63 7.68 -4.24 -4.10
C VAL A 63 7.23 -5.56 -4.71
N ILE A 64 6.07 -5.58 -5.37
CA ILE A 64 5.55 -6.78 -6.05
C ILE A 64 6.52 -7.24 -7.15
N GLU A 65 7.08 -6.31 -7.91
CA GLU A 65 8.05 -6.59 -8.97
C GLU A 65 9.32 -7.23 -8.42
N VAL A 66 9.93 -6.66 -7.38
CA VAL A 66 11.13 -7.22 -6.73
C VAL A 66 10.85 -8.62 -6.18
N ILE A 67 9.73 -8.81 -5.49
CA ILE A 67 9.35 -10.12 -4.92
C ILE A 67 9.27 -11.19 -6.02
N LYS A 68 8.64 -10.85 -7.16
CA LYS A 68 8.49 -11.76 -8.30
C LYS A 68 9.83 -12.04 -8.98
N ASN A 69 10.61 -11.00 -9.26
CA ASN A 69 11.85 -11.12 -10.03
C ASN A 69 12.97 -11.82 -9.25
N GLU A 70 13.06 -11.56 -7.94
CA GLU A 70 14.08 -12.15 -7.06
C GLU A 70 13.62 -13.48 -6.42
N GLY A 71 12.37 -13.90 -6.67
CA GLY A 71 11.83 -15.16 -6.16
C GLY A 71 11.68 -15.21 -4.63
N LEU A 72 11.31 -14.08 -4.02
CA LEU A 72 11.18 -13.96 -2.57
C LEU A 72 9.85 -14.55 -2.10
N ASP A 73 9.89 -15.33 -1.02
CA ASP A 73 8.72 -16.08 -0.54
C ASP A 73 7.87 -15.26 0.46
N PHE A 74 7.47 -14.07 0.03
CA PHE A 74 6.57 -13.19 0.79
C PHE A 74 5.11 -13.36 0.35
N GLN A 75 4.19 -13.23 1.31
CA GLN A 75 2.77 -13.06 1.06
C GLN A 75 2.35 -11.63 1.44
N LEU A 76 1.60 -10.97 0.55
CA LEU A 76 1.27 -9.56 0.70
C LEU A 76 -0.19 -9.35 1.13
N MET A 77 -0.39 -8.45 2.09
CA MET A 77 -1.67 -7.77 2.31
C MET A 77 -1.57 -6.37 1.69
N LEU A 78 -2.21 -6.18 0.54
CA LEU A 78 -2.27 -4.89 -0.15
C LEU A 78 -3.34 -4.00 0.49
N GLY A 79 -2.98 -2.74 0.72
CA GLY A 79 -3.90 -1.69 1.12
C GLY A 79 -4.26 -0.78 -0.05
N ALA A 80 -5.33 -0.01 0.11
CA ALA A 80 -5.63 1.16 -0.71
C ALA A 80 -5.78 2.35 0.23
N TYR A 81 -4.96 3.38 0.04
CA TYR A 81 -5.08 4.61 0.81
C TYR A 81 -6.23 5.45 0.24
N ILE A 82 -7.33 5.49 0.98
CA ILE A 82 -8.55 6.19 0.61
C ILE A 82 -8.60 7.59 1.22
N GLU A 83 -9.00 8.55 0.38
CA GLU A 83 -9.14 9.96 0.70
C GLU A 83 -10.58 10.27 1.17
N ALA A 84 -10.81 11.47 1.69
CA ALA A 84 -12.09 11.84 2.28
C ALA A 84 -13.20 11.99 1.22
N GLU A 85 -14.27 11.20 1.33
CA GLU A 85 -15.44 11.28 0.46
C GLU A 85 -16.60 12.07 1.09
N MET A 86 -16.47 12.47 2.36
CA MET A 86 -17.47 13.24 3.09
C MET A 86 -16.80 14.12 4.14
N ASN A 87 -17.34 15.33 4.35
CA ASN A 87 -16.95 16.20 5.45
C ASN A 87 -17.69 15.80 6.74
N ASN A 88 -16.95 15.73 7.85
CA ASN A 88 -17.54 15.69 9.19
C ASN A 88 -17.49 17.08 9.83
N PHE A 89 -18.55 17.87 9.63
CA PHE A 89 -18.65 19.24 10.16
C PHE A 89 -18.61 19.33 11.70
N GLY A 90 -18.84 18.22 12.41
CA GLY A 90 -18.78 18.16 13.87
C GLY A 90 -17.44 17.68 14.44
N CYS A 91 -16.40 17.51 13.61
CA CYS A 91 -15.14 16.94 14.05
C CYS A 91 -14.36 17.91 14.98
N PRO A 92 -14.13 17.58 16.26
CA PRO A 92 -13.47 18.48 17.20
C PRO A 92 -11.96 18.59 16.99
N TRP A 93 -11.40 17.75 16.11
CA TRP A 93 -9.96 17.66 15.83
C TRP A 93 -9.54 18.42 14.57
N GLY A 94 -10.47 19.14 13.92
CA GLY A 94 -10.17 19.95 12.74
C GLY A 94 -9.77 19.12 11.51
N GLY A 95 -10.49 18.04 11.22
CA GLY A 95 -10.22 17.07 10.14
C GLY A 95 -10.33 17.59 8.70
N GLY A 96 -10.15 18.90 8.48
CA GLY A 96 -10.29 19.55 7.19
C GLY A 96 -11.75 19.80 6.79
N HIS A 97 -11.98 20.87 6.03
CA HIS A 97 -13.19 21.07 5.25
C HIS A 97 -12.80 21.03 3.79
N TYR A 98 -13.20 19.97 3.10
CA TYR A 98 -12.99 19.81 1.67
C TYR A 98 -14.12 20.50 0.90
N THR A 99 -13.79 21.08 -0.24
CA THR A 99 -14.79 21.56 -1.20
C THR A 99 -15.53 20.39 -1.84
N GLU A 100 -16.71 20.66 -2.42
CA GLU A 100 -17.47 19.63 -3.15
C GLU A 100 -16.66 19.07 -4.33
N ASP A 101 -15.90 19.92 -5.03
CA ASP A 101 -15.02 19.51 -6.14
C ASP A 101 -13.89 18.59 -5.66
N GLU A 102 -13.26 18.89 -4.52
CA GLU A 102 -12.24 18.02 -3.92
C GLU A 102 -12.83 16.66 -3.53
N ILE A 103 -14.02 16.64 -2.90
CA ILE A 103 -14.71 15.40 -2.54
C ILE A 103 -15.03 14.56 -3.78
N ALA A 104 -15.58 15.18 -4.83
CA ALA A 104 -15.89 14.48 -6.08
C ALA A 104 -14.62 13.85 -6.69
N ALA A 105 -13.52 14.61 -6.72
CA ALA A 105 -12.24 14.11 -7.20
C ALA A 105 -11.65 12.99 -6.29
N ASN A 106 -11.87 13.05 -4.98
CA ASN A 106 -11.44 12.00 -4.04
C ASN A 106 -12.19 10.69 -4.29
N ILE A 107 -13.51 10.75 -4.51
CA ILE A 107 -14.35 9.58 -4.83
C ILE A 107 -13.82 8.88 -6.07
N GLU A 108 -13.60 9.62 -7.17
CA GLU A 108 -13.07 9.06 -8.41
C GLU A 108 -11.69 8.40 -8.22
N ARG A 109 -10.80 9.05 -7.45
CA ARG A 109 -9.48 8.49 -7.12
C ARG A 109 -9.57 7.23 -6.26
N ASN A 110 -10.45 7.22 -5.28
CA ASN A 110 -10.66 6.08 -4.39
C ASN A 110 -11.20 4.87 -5.15
N GLU A 111 -12.20 5.08 -6.01
CA GLU A 111 -12.74 4.03 -6.89
C GLU A 111 -11.65 3.46 -7.80
N ALA A 112 -10.84 4.32 -8.42
CA ALA A 112 -9.73 3.90 -9.26
C ALA A 112 -8.68 3.07 -8.50
N LYS A 113 -8.32 3.47 -7.27
CA LYS A 113 -7.39 2.71 -6.40
C LYS A 113 -7.95 1.34 -6.04
N ILE A 114 -9.22 1.28 -5.62
CA ILE A 114 -9.88 0.01 -5.27
C ILE A 114 -9.94 -0.92 -6.49
N ALA A 115 -10.26 -0.38 -7.67
CA ALA A 115 -10.33 -1.15 -8.91
C ALA A 115 -8.98 -1.78 -9.31
N LYS A 116 -7.84 -1.19 -8.92
CA LYS A 116 -6.51 -1.79 -9.15
C LYS A 116 -6.27 -3.09 -8.36
N LEU A 117 -7.01 -3.30 -7.26
CA LEU A 117 -6.84 -4.44 -6.37
C LEU A 117 -7.75 -5.63 -6.68
N ILE A 118 -8.72 -5.47 -7.59
CA ILE A 118 -9.74 -6.46 -7.96
C ILE A 118 -9.35 -7.15 -9.27
#